data_AF-A0A0N1EPN9-F1
#
_entry.id   AF-A0A0N1EPN9-F1
#
_cell.length_a   1.000
_cell.length_b   1.000
_cell.length_c   1.000
_cell.angle_alpha   90.00
_cell.angle_beta   90.00
_cell.angle_gamma   90.00
#
_symmetry.space_group_name_H-M   'P 1'
#
loop_
_entity.id
_entity.type
_entity.pdbx_description
1 polymer ?
#
loop_
_entity_poly.entity_id
_entity_poly.type
_entity_poly.pdbx_seq_one_letter_code
_entity_poly.pdbx_strand_id
1 'polypeptide(L)'
;MQAHSEHRIIQHNWRVQDNQGRVLVCALAAFGPDINSAKHCPADLMPQWVAELIPAIDDGIAANQVQWFSGELITRARKWHVLDDAAWERIRTGFMIAGIKQAIAAASKAQPDPVPEYWQQVTTACNNVIEALQSGKDLAAARAAAWAAETAAAWKEIAVTLFALIDAELPAENVDA
;
A
#
# COMPACT_ATOMS: atom_id res chain seq x y z
N MET A 1 18.41 8.72 -16.35
CA MET A 1 17.54 7.67 -16.92
C MET A 1 16.80 8.28 -18.10
N GLN A 2 17.10 7.80 -19.31
CA GLN A 2 16.69 8.43 -20.57
C GLN A 2 15.16 8.39 -20.82
N ALA A 3 14.49 7.31 -20.42
CA ALA A 3 13.05 7.16 -20.62
C ALA A 3 12.22 8.24 -19.89
N HIS A 4 12.64 8.65 -18.69
CA HIS A 4 11.99 9.72 -17.95
C HIS A 4 12.11 11.08 -18.66
N SER A 5 13.32 11.49 -19.07
CA SER A 5 13.53 12.77 -19.77
C SER A 5 12.80 12.85 -21.11
N GLU A 6 12.57 11.71 -21.76
CA GLU A 6 11.88 11.61 -23.05
C GLU A 6 10.37 11.37 -22.93
N HIS A 7 9.80 11.43 -21.71
CA HIS A 7 8.39 11.17 -21.44
C HIS A 7 7.91 9.80 -21.94
N ARG A 8 8.76 8.78 -21.82
CA ARG A 8 8.48 7.38 -22.21
C ARG A 8 8.11 6.48 -21.02
N ILE A 9 7.71 7.07 -19.89
CA ILE A 9 7.26 6.32 -18.71
C ILE A 9 5.77 6.00 -18.85
N ILE A 10 5.38 4.76 -18.57
CA ILE A 10 3.99 4.26 -18.61
C ILE A 10 3.66 3.45 -17.36
N GLN A 11 2.37 3.31 -17.08
CA GLN A 11 1.85 2.45 -16.01
C GLN A 11 1.32 1.12 -16.57
N HIS A 12 1.16 0.15 -15.69
CA HIS A 12 0.51 -1.15 -15.89
C HIS A 12 1.18 -2.08 -16.91
N ASN A 13 2.34 -1.69 -17.43
CA ASN A 13 3.10 -2.47 -18.40
C ASN A 13 4.60 -2.28 -18.16
N TRP A 14 5.35 -3.38 -18.21
CA TRP A 14 6.82 -3.32 -18.12
C TRP A 14 7.44 -2.59 -19.30
N ARG A 15 6.98 -2.93 -20.50
CA ARG A 15 7.51 -2.43 -21.76
C ARG A 15 6.50 -2.58 -22.87
N VAL A 16 6.28 -1.52 -23.66
CA VAL A 16 5.48 -1.56 -24.89
C VAL A 16 6.16 -0.72 -25.96
N GLN A 17 5.78 -0.92 -27.22
CA GLN A 17 6.20 -0.04 -28.31
C GLN A 17 5.02 0.84 -28.72
N ASP A 18 5.23 2.15 -28.86
CA ASP A 18 4.19 3.03 -29.40
C ASP A 18 4.14 3.00 -30.93
N ASN A 19 3.15 3.69 -31.50
CA ASN A 19 2.96 3.81 -32.95
C ASN A 19 4.10 4.54 -33.69
N GLN A 20 5.02 5.18 -32.96
CA GLN A 20 6.21 5.84 -33.49
C GLN A 20 7.45 4.94 -33.36
N GLY A 21 7.28 3.70 -32.91
CA GLY A 21 8.35 2.73 -32.73
C GLY A 21 9.20 2.96 -31.47
N ARG A 22 8.83 3.92 -30.61
CA ARG A 22 9.56 4.18 -29.36
C ARG A 22 9.22 3.10 -28.34
N VAL A 23 10.21 2.71 -27.54
CA VAL A 23 10.01 1.77 -26.43
C VAL A 23 9.60 2.56 -25.19
N LEU A 24 8.41 2.30 -24.65
CA LEU A 24 7.91 2.87 -23.42
C LEU A 24 8.09 1.84 -22.30
N VAL A 25 8.30 2.30 -21.07
CA VAL A 25 8.67 1.45 -19.92
C VAL A 25 8.05 1.94 -18.63
N CYS A 26 7.78 1.05 -17.68
CA CYS A 26 7.44 1.48 -16.31
C CYS A 26 8.65 2.10 -15.59
N ALA A 27 8.39 2.73 -14.44
CA ALA A 27 9.43 3.40 -13.66
C ALA A 27 10.61 2.46 -13.29
N LEU A 28 10.33 1.18 -13.01
CA LEU A 28 11.37 0.20 -12.70
C LEU A 28 12.12 -0.29 -13.96
N ALA A 29 11.40 -0.62 -15.03
CA ALA A 29 12.01 -1.07 -16.29
C ALA A 29 12.90 -0.01 -16.95
N ALA A 30 12.76 1.25 -16.55
CA ALA A 30 13.61 2.33 -17.00
C ALA A 30 15.04 2.30 -16.42
N PHE A 31 15.30 1.51 -15.36
CA PHE A 31 16.65 1.31 -14.81
C PHE A 31 17.55 0.43 -15.69
N GLY A 32 16.99 -0.42 -16.55
CA GLY A 32 17.77 -1.29 -17.42
C GLY A 32 16.94 -2.02 -18.47
N PRO A 33 17.50 -2.30 -19.66
CA PRO A 33 16.77 -2.93 -20.77
C PRO A 33 16.26 -4.34 -20.43
N ASP A 34 16.95 -5.06 -19.54
CA ASP A 34 16.62 -6.45 -19.18
C ASP A 34 15.62 -6.56 -18.02
N ILE A 35 15.25 -5.43 -17.41
CA ILE A 35 14.31 -5.37 -16.28
C ILE A 35 12.88 -5.42 -16.80
N ASN A 36 12.35 -6.64 -16.93
CA ASN A 36 10.96 -6.93 -17.36
C ASN A 36 10.11 -7.59 -16.25
N SER A 37 10.64 -7.66 -15.04
CA SER A 37 9.92 -7.99 -13.81
C SER A 37 10.72 -7.51 -12.61
N ALA A 38 10.11 -7.43 -11.42
CA ALA A 38 10.83 -7.10 -10.19
C ALA A 38 11.99 -8.07 -9.92
N LYS A 39 11.84 -9.36 -10.27
CA LYS A 39 12.86 -10.40 -10.11
C LYS A 39 14.08 -10.24 -11.03
N HIS A 40 13.94 -9.47 -12.10
CA HIS A 40 15.05 -9.16 -13.00
C HIS A 40 15.85 -7.93 -12.53
N CYS A 41 15.46 -7.30 -11.42
CA CYS A 41 16.21 -6.19 -10.86
C CYS A 41 17.49 -6.71 -10.18
N PRO A 42 18.68 -6.19 -10.53
CA PRO A 42 19.93 -6.56 -9.88
C PRO A 42 19.93 -6.22 -8.38
N ALA A 43 20.37 -7.16 -7.54
CA ALA A 43 20.38 -6.98 -6.08
C ALA A 43 21.39 -5.91 -5.60
N ASP A 44 22.43 -5.63 -6.40
CA ASP A 44 23.39 -4.56 -6.18
C ASP A 44 22.81 -3.16 -6.49
N LEU A 45 21.73 -3.08 -7.27
CA LEU A 45 21.01 -1.84 -7.52
C LEU A 45 20.05 -1.48 -6.38
N MET A 46 19.24 -2.45 -5.94
CA MET A 46 18.29 -2.29 -4.83
C MET A 46 17.86 -3.66 -4.25
N PRO A 47 17.42 -3.72 -2.99
CA PRO A 47 16.87 -4.95 -2.44
C PRO A 47 15.54 -5.32 -3.11
N GLN A 48 15.25 -6.63 -3.15
CA GLN A 48 14.09 -7.20 -3.85
C GLN A 48 12.76 -6.56 -3.45
N TRP A 49 12.57 -6.23 -2.17
CA TRP A 49 11.32 -5.61 -1.71
C TRP A 49 11.07 -4.23 -2.32
N VAL A 50 12.13 -3.46 -2.65
CA VAL A 50 12.01 -2.16 -3.33
C VAL A 50 11.64 -2.38 -4.80
N ALA A 51 12.25 -3.38 -5.44
CA ALA A 51 11.92 -3.76 -6.81
C ALA A 51 10.45 -4.22 -6.95
N GLU A 52 9.89 -4.84 -5.92
CA GLU A 52 8.46 -5.20 -5.87
C GLU A 52 7.56 -4.00 -5.57
N LEU A 53 8.04 -3.08 -4.71
CA LEU A 53 7.27 -1.91 -4.30
C LEU A 53 7.13 -0.86 -5.41
N ILE A 54 8.18 -0.63 -6.22
CA ILE A 54 8.17 0.44 -7.23
C ILE A 54 7.00 0.28 -8.22
N PRO A 55 6.77 -0.88 -8.85
CA PRO A 55 5.62 -1.05 -9.75
C PRO A 55 4.28 -0.87 -9.04
N ALA A 56 4.15 -1.32 -7.79
CA ALA A 56 2.91 -1.15 -7.03
C ALA A 56 2.59 0.33 -6.76
N ILE A 57 3.61 1.16 -6.48
CA ILE A 57 3.42 2.61 -6.36
C ILE A 57 3.17 3.24 -7.72
N ASP A 58 4.00 2.91 -8.72
CA ASP A 58 3.91 3.45 -10.09
C ASP A 58 2.50 3.24 -10.66
N ASP A 59 1.95 2.03 -10.53
CA ASP A 59 0.60 1.70 -11.00
C ASP A 59 -0.51 2.22 -10.07
N GLY A 60 -0.22 2.46 -8.80
CA GLY A 60 -1.20 2.87 -7.79
C GLY A 60 -1.43 4.39 -7.71
N ILE A 61 -0.57 5.21 -8.31
CA ILE A 61 -0.72 6.67 -8.32
C ILE A 61 -1.52 7.17 -9.54
N ALA A 62 -2.06 8.38 -9.44
CA ALA A 62 -2.72 9.02 -10.58
C ALA A 62 -1.75 9.23 -11.75
N ALA A 63 -2.21 9.03 -12.99
CA ALA A 63 -1.36 9.09 -14.19
C ALA A 63 -0.57 10.41 -14.34
N ASN A 64 -1.14 11.53 -13.89
CA ASN A 64 -0.46 12.84 -13.91
C ASN A 64 0.66 12.97 -12.86
N GLN A 65 0.77 12.05 -11.90
CA GLN A 65 1.83 12.00 -10.89
C GLN A 65 3.03 11.14 -11.30
N VAL A 66 2.89 10.32 -12.35
CA VAL A 66 3.94 9.36 -12.78
C VAL A 66 5.26 10.05 -13.11
N GLN A 67 5.21 11.21 -13.77
CA GLN A 67 6.41 11.96 -14.09
C GLN A 67 7.11 12.50 -12.82
N TRP A 68 6.34 13.06 -11.89
CA TRP A 68 6.90 13.48 -10.61
C TRP A 68 7.51 12.30 -9.85
N PHE A 69 6.78 11.20 -9.72
CA PHE A 69 7.22 10.00 -9.00
C PHE A 69 8.51 9.42 -9.59
N SER A 70 8.54 9.21 -10.90
CA SER A 70 9.73 8.67 -11.58
C SER A 70 10.95 9.61 -11.45
N GLY A 71 10.76 10.92 -11.49
CA GLY A 71 11.82 11.91 -11.24
C GLY A 71 12.37 11.84 -9.80
N GLU A 72 11.48 11.75 -8.82
CA GLU A 72 11.86 11.64 -7.40
C GLU A 72 12.56 10.30 -7.10
N LEU A 73 12.09 9.22 -7.73
CA LEU A 73 12.69 7.89 -7.67
C LEU A 73 14.12 7.91 -8.21
N ILE A 74 14.34 8.47 -9.41
CA ILE A 74 15.69 8.61 -10.01
C ILE A 74 16.61 9.42 -9.09
N THR A 75 16.10 10.52 -8.54
CA THR A 75 16.88 11.39 -7.65
C THR A 75 17.36 10.65 -6.39
N ARG A 76 16.50 9.81 -5.81
CA ARG A 76 16.84 9.00 -4.64
C ARG A 76 17.74 7.82 -5.00
N ALA A 77 17.48 7.16 -6.14
CA ALA A 77 18.24 6.00 -6.59
C ALA A 77 19.74 6.30 -6.79
N ARG A 78 20.08 7.52 -7.20
CA ARG A 78 21.49 7.97 -7.27
C ARG A 78 22.24 7.88 -5.94
N LYS A 79 21.53 7.88 -4.81
CA LYS A 79 22.09 7.83 -3.46
C LYS A 79 21.96 6.45 -2.81
N TRP A 80 21.48 5.42 -3.52
CA TRP A 80 21.31 4.09 -2.93
C TRP A 80 22.61 3.33 -2.73
N HIS A 81 23.65 3.63 -3.52
CA HIS A 81 24.96 2.99 -3.42
C HIS A 81 25.67 3.17 -2.05
N VAL A 82 25.22 4.12 -1.22
CA VAL A 82 25.77 4.33 0.14
C VAL A 82 24.95 3.63 1.23
N LEU A 83 23.86 2.96 0.87
CA LEU A 83 22.98 2.28 1.82
C LEU A 83 23.47 0.85 2.05
N ASP A 84 23.77 0.54 3.30
CA ASP A 84 23.99 -0.83 3.76
C ASP A 84 22.66 -1.54 4.06
N ASP A 85 22.72 -2.84 4.33
CA ASP A 85 21.53 -3.64 4.65
C ASP A 85 20.76 -3.09 5.85
N ALA A 86 21.47 -2.61 6.88
CA ALA A 86 20.86 -2.02 8.05
C ALA A 86 20.11 -0.71 7.72
N ALA A 87 20.64 0.12 6.82
CA ALA A 87 19.97 1.31 6.34
C ALA A 87 18.73 0.97 5.51
N TRP A 88 18.81 -0.04 4.65
CA TRP A 88 17.66 -0.54 3.88
C TRP A 88 16.54 -1.06 4.78
N GLU A 89 16.87 -1.81 5.84
CA GLU A 89 15.86 -2.28 6.79
C GLU A 89 15.25 -1.14 7.61
N ARG A 90 16.03 -0.12 8.00
CA ARG A 90 15.47 1.09 8.62
C ARG A 90 14.48 1.80 7.70
N ILE A 91 14.80 1.91 6.40
CA ILE A 91 13.90 2.51 5.40
C ILE A 91 12.63 1.66 5.25
N ARG A 92 12.75 0.34 5.16
CA ARG A 92 11.62 -0.58 5.04
C ARG A 92 10.67 -0.45 6.23
N THR A 93 11.20 -0.47 7.45
CA THR A 93 10.45 -0.26 8.69
C THR A 93 9.77 1.10 8.72
N GLY A 94 10.49 2.17 8.38
CA GLY A 94 9.93 3.51 8.29
C GLY A 94 8.79 3.61 7.28
N PHE A 95 8.94 2.98 6.11
CA PHE A 95 7.91 2.94 5.07
C PHE A 95 6.63 2.23 5.54
N MET A 96 6.75 1.06 6.18
CA MET A 96 5.59 0.34 6.71
C MET A 96 4.86 1.14 7.79
N ILE A 97 5.60 1.75 8.73
CA ILE A 97 5.01 2.60 9.78
C ILE A 97 4.27 3.79 9.16
N ALA A 98 4.88 4.46 8.18
CA ALA A 98 4.26 5.59 7.49
C ALA A 98 2.97 5.16 6.76
N GLY A 99 2.98 4.01 6.10
CA GLY A 99 1.80 3.43 5.46
C GLY A 99 0.66 3.19 6.45
N ILE A 100 0.94 2.57 7.60
CA ILE A 100 -0.06 2.34 8.66
C ILE A 100 -0.64 3.67 9.17
N LYS A 101 0.22 4.64 9.48
CA LYS A 101 -0.22 5.97 9.96
C LYS A 101 -1.10 6.69 8.94
N GLN A 102 -0.72 6.64 7.66
CA GLN A 102 -1.51 7.24 6.59
C GLN A 102 -2.87 6.53 6.43
N ALA A 103 -2.91 5.20 6.53
CA ALA A 103 -4.14 4.43 6.48
C ALA A 103 -5.08 4.78 7.64
N ILE A 104 -4.59 4.85 8.88
CA ILE A 104 -5.38 5.30 10.04
C ILE A 104 -5.93 6.70 9.80
N ALA A 105 -5.10 7.65 9.38
CA ALA A 105 -5.51 9.03 9.18
C ALA A 105 -6.57 9.18 8.08
N ALA A 106 -6.48 8.39 7.01
CA ALA A 106 -7.48 8.36 5.95
C ALA A 106 -8.80 7.73 6.44
N ALA A 107 -8.73 6.56 7.06
CA ALA A 107 -9.91 5.84 7.55
C ALA A 107 -10.62 6.56 8.70
N SER A 108 -9.89 7.32 9.54
CA SER A 108 -10.47 8.15 10.61
C SER A 108 -11.48 9.16 10.05
N LYS A 109 -11.19 9.76 8.90
CA LYS A 109 -12.06 10.77 8.25
C LYS A 109 -13.33 10.17 7.66
N ALA A 110 -13.33 8.87 7.41
CA ALA A 110 -14.45 8.14 6.84
C ALA A 110 -15.33 7.46 7.90
N GLN A 111 -14.99 7.57 9.19
CA GLN A 111 -15.82 6.98 10.24
C GLN A 111 -17.17 7.70 10.35
N PRO A 112 -18.28 6.96 10.51
CA PRO A 112 -19.58 7.56 10.74
C PRO A 112 -19.66 8.25 12.11
N ASP A 113 -20.67 9.10 12.29
CA ASP A 113 -21.00 9.73 13.57
C ASP A 113 -22.30 9.11 14.12
N PRO A 114 -22.31 8.47 15.31
CA PRO A 114 -21.18 8.31 16.23
C PRO A 114 -20.13 7.31 15.75
N VAL A 115 -18.87 7.54 16.16
CA VAL A 115 -17.75 6.66 15.82
C VAL A 115 -18.00 5.26 16.38
N PRO A 116 -17.93 4.21 15.55
CA PRO A 116 -18.21 2.85 16.00
C PRO A 116 -17.17 2.34 16.99
N GLU A 117 -17.60 1.52 17.96
CA GLU A 117 -16.73 0.91 18.97
C GLU A 117 -15.57 0.08 18.36
N TYR A 118 -15.79 -0.57 17.22
CA TYR A 118 -14.74 -1.37 16.56
C TYR A 118 -13.55 -0.50 16.13
N TRP A 119 -13.76 0.79 15.89
CA TRP A 119 -12.71 1.70 15.43
C TRP A 119 -11.58 1.84 16.46
N GLN A 120 -11.90 1.83 17.75
CA GLN A 120 -10.90 1.85 18.81
C GLN A 120 -10.04 0.57 18.81
N GLN A 121 -10.65 -0.59 18.51
CA GLN A 121 -9.93 -1.86 18.44
C GLN A 121 -8.97 -1.88 17.24
N VAL A 122 -9.43 -1.42 16.08
CA VAL A 122 -8.62 -1.30 14.85
C VAL A 122 -7.42 -0.37 15.08
N THR A 123 -7.66 0.83 15.59
CA THR A 123 -6.57 1.82 15.83
C THR A 123 -5.56 1.33 16.86
N THR A 124 -6.02 0.65 17.92
CA THR A 124 -5.14 0.02 18.91
C THR A 124 -4.27 -1.07 18.27
N ALA A 125 -4.86 -1.96 17.47
CA ALA A 125 -4.12 -3.02 16.80
C ALA A 125 -3.06 -2.45 15.82
N CYS A 126 -3.41 -1.42 15.05
CA CYS A 126 -2.46 -0.74 14.17
C CYS A 126 -1.30 -0.09 14.95
N ASN A 127 -1.57 0.54 16.10
CA ASN A 127 -0.54 1.13 16.95
C ASN A 127 0.40 0.07 17.54
N ASN A 128 -0.12 -1.09 17.94
CA ASN A 128 0.70 -2.21 18.41
C ASN A 128 1.65 -2.73 17.31
N VAL A 129 1.18 -2.77 16.05
CA VAL A 129 2.05 -3.10 14.90
C VAL A 129 3.15 -2.06 14.71
N ILE A 130 2.84 -0.77 14.84
CA ILE A 130 3.84 0.30 14.77
C ILE A 130 4.90 0.13 15.87
N GLU A 131 4.49 -0.15 17.11
CA GLU A 131 5.41 -0.36 18.23
C GLU A 131 6.29 -1.60 18.03
N ALA A 132 5.72 -2.71 17.55
CA ALA A 132 6.45 -3.92 17.20
C ALA A 132 7.49 -3.67 16.10
N LEU A 133 7.12 -2.90 15.07
CA LEU A 133 8.03 -2.49 14.00
C LEU A 133 9.17 -1.60 14.51
N GLN A 134 8.90 -0.67 15.43
CA GLN A 134 9.90 0.23 16.01
C GLN A 134 10.89 -0.50 16.93
N SER A 135 10.39 -1.44 17.73
CA SER A 135 11.20 -2.20 18.70
C SER A 135 11.93 -3.38 18.07
N GLY A 136 11.48 -3.85 16.90
CA GLY A 136 11.96 -5.09 16.27
C GLY A 136 11.56 -6.36 17.02
N LYS A 137 10.56 -6.28 17.92
CA LYS A 137 10.08 -7.38 18.77
C LYS A 137 8.58 -7.61 18.54
N ASP A 138 8.11 -8.79 18.94
CA ASP A 138 6.67 -9.10 19.06
C ASP A 138 5.83 -8.95 17.78
N LEU A 139 6.46 -8.92 16.60
CA LEU A 139 5.78 -8.78 15.30
C LEU A 139 4.72 -9.85 15.05
N ALA A 140 4.95 -11.09 15.51
CA ALA A 140 3.98 -12.17 15.38
C ALA A 140 2.70 -11.91 16.20
N ALA A 141 2.86 -11.43 17.43
CA ALA A 141 1.73 -11.08 18.30
C ALA A 141 0.98 -9.86 17.75
N ALA A 142 1.70 -8.84 17.28
CA ALA A 142 1.09 -7.66 16.66
C ALA A 142 0.32 -8.02 15.38
N ARG A 143 0.84 -8.92 14.55
CA ARG A 143 0.15 -9.43 13.36
C ARG A 143 -1.14 -10.18 13.72
N ALA A 144 -1.09 -11.04 14.74
CA ALA A 144 -2.26 -11.78 15.20
C ALA A 144 -3.36 -10.82 15.73
N ALA A 145 -2.96 -9.80 16.49
CA ALA A 145 -3.88 -8.76 16.99
C ALA A 145 -4.51 -7.95 15.85
N ALA A 146 -3.74 -7.57 14.83
CA ALA A 146 -4.26 -6.90 13.64
C ALA A 146 -5.29 -7.75 12.89
N TRP A 147 -5.02 -9.04 12.72
CA TRP A 147 -5.94 -9.96 12.05
C TRP A 147 -7.23 -10.20 12.85
N ALA A 148 -7.13 -10.28 14.18
CA ALA A 148 -8.30 -10.37 15.05
C ALA A 148 -9.19 -9.12 14.97
N ALA A 149 -8.58 -7.92 14.93
CA ALA A 149 -9.30 -6.66 14.79
C ALA A 149 -10.01 -6.53 13.43
N GLU A 150 -9.34 -6.93 12.34
CA GLU A 150 -9.93 -6.99 10.99
C GLU A 150 -11.14 -7.93 10.97
N THR A 151 -10.99 -9.13 11.54
CA THR A 151 -12.06 -10.13 11.61
C THR A 151 -13.26 -9.58 12.40
N ALA A 152 -13.03 -8.96 13.56
CA ALA A 152 -14.08 -8.36 14.38
C ALA A 152 -14.83 -7.24 13.63
N ALA A 153 -14.13 -6.42 12.85
CA ALA A 153 -14.74 -5.38 12.02
C ALA A 153 -15.60 -5.99 10.90
N ALA A 154 -15.09 -7.00 10.18
CA ALA A 154 -15.80 -7.66 9.08
C ALA A 154 -17.07 -8.40 9.53
N TRP A 155 -17.02 -9.09 10.68
CA TRP A 155 -18.21 -9.77 11.24
C TRP A 155 -19.31 -8.79 11.65
N LYS A 156 -18.96 -7.58 12.09
CA LYS A 156 -19.94 -6.56 12.48
C LYS A 156 -20.67 -5.97 11.27
N GLU A 157 -19.97 -5.72 10.17
CA GLU A 157 -20.56 -5.32 8.88
C GLU A 157 -21.54 -6.38 8.37
N ILE A 158 -21.17 -7.67 8.43
CA ILE A 158 -22.06 -8.78 8.04
C ILE A 158 -23.27 -8.88 8.97
N ALA A 159 -23.09 -8.75 10.29
CA ALA A 159 -24.18 -8.83 11.26
C ALA A 159 -25.18 -7.68 11.09
N VAL A 160 -24.72 -6.45 10.86
CA VAL A 160 -25.60 -5.30 10.58
C VAL A 160 -26.40 -5.52 9.30
N THR A 161 -25.75 -6.01 8.24
CA THR A 161 -26.42 -6.32 6.97
C THR A 161 -27.47 -7.42 7.14
N LEU A 162 -27.14 -8.48 7.89
CA LEU A 162 -28.05 -9.59 8.15
C LEU A 162 -29.24 -9.17 9.03
N PHE A 163 -29.01 -8.32 10.03
CA PHE A 163 -30.07 -7.79 10.89
C PHE A 163 -31.01 -6.87 10.11
N ALA A 164 -30.47 -6.01 9.23
CA ALA A 164 -31.27 -5.15 8.36
C ALA A 164 -32.12 -5.94 7.34
N LEU A 165 -31.62 -7.08 6.85
CA LEU A 165 -32.39 -8.01 6.02
C LEU A 165 -33.52 -8.67 6.82
N ILE A 166 -33.22 -9.17 8.02
CA ILE A 166 -34.23 -9.78 8.90
C ILE A 166 -35.34 -8.78 9.27
N ASP A 167 -34.99 -7.53 9.61
CA ASP A 167 -35.97 -6.48 9.94
C ASP A 167 -36.82 -6.05 8.73
N ALA A 168 -36.29 -6.13 7.51
CA ALA A 168 -37.04 -5.85 6.29
C ALA A 168 -38.03 -6.97 5.90
N GLU A 169 -37.80 -8.20 6.37
CA GLU A 169 -38.66 -9.36 6.11
C GLU A 169 -39.73 -9.61 7.18
N LEU A 170 -39.64 -8.94 8.35
CA LEU A 170 -40.66 -9.04 9.40
C LEU A 170 -41.83 -8.10 9.08
N PRO A 171 -43.06 -8.62 8.85
CA PRO A 171 -44.22 -7.75 8.69
C PRO A 171 -44.46 -6.98 9.98
N ALA A 172 -44.77 -5.68 9.87
CA ALA A 172 -45.20 -4.86 10.99
C ALA A 172 -46.34 -5.59 11.71
N GLU A 173 -46.10 -6.10 12.92
CA GLU A 173 -47.18 -6.55 13.78
C GLU A 173 -48.09 -5.36 14.01
N ASN A 174 -49.34 -5.48 13.52
CA ASN A 174 -50.41 -4.53 13.78
C ASN A 174 -50.66 -4.51 15.29
N VAL A 175 -50.03 -3.56 15.99
CA VAL A 175 -50.37 -3.21 17.36
C VAL A 175 -51.53 -2.23 17.30
N ASP A 176 -52.73 -2.75 17.05
CA ASP A 176 -54.00 -2.12 17.38
C ASP A 176 -54.96 -3.23 17.85
N ALA A 177 -55.03 -3.42 19.17
CA ALA A 177 -56.15 -4.04 19.89
C ALA A 177 -56.13 -3.60 21.36
#